data_AF-X0SLW1-F1
#
_entry.id   AF-X0SLW1-F1
#
_cell.length_a   1.000
_cell.length_b   1.000
_cell.length_c   1.000
_cell.angle_alpha   90.00
_cell.angle_beta   90.00
_cell.angle_gamma   90.00
#
_symmetry.space_group_name_H-M   'P 1'
#
loop_
_entity.id
_entity.type
_entity.pdbx_description
1 polymer ?
#
loop_
_entity_poly.entity_id
_entity_poly.type
_entity_poly.pdbx_seq_one_letter_code
_entity_poly.pdbx_strand_id
1 'polypeptide(L)'
;MKKQEVFKNYEQYIMGTYTRTPLIFLKGKGSKLIDIHGKEYLDFFPGWGVNNLGHCHASIVSAVRDQIKKLTFIPNNLYHISQAKLAKEINFWSFDSKVFFCNSGAEANEAAIKLSRIYGQGQRHEIISFYNSFHGRTFGALSATGQDKYKKGFQPLLPGFKFV
;
A
#
# COMPACT_ATOMS: atom_id res chain seq x y z
N MET A 1 6.50 -3.16 -27.30
CA MET A 1 7.56 -2.14 -27.16
C MET A 1 8.91 -2.82 -26.99
N LYS A 2 9.96 -2.27 -27.59
CA LYS A 2 11.34 -2.77 -27.38
C LYS A 2 11.88 -2.28 -26.03
N LYS A 3 12.89 -2.96 -25.45
CA LYS A 3 13.49 -2.59 -24.16
C LYS A 3 13.90 -1.11 -24.07
N GLN A 4 14.62 -0.62 -25.09
CA GLN A 4 15.10 0.76 -25.15
C GLN A 4 13.96 1.78 -25.20
N GLU A 5 12.89 1.45 -25.89
CA GLU A 5 11.68 2.28 -25.97
C GLU A 5 10.99 2.37 -24.61
N VAL A 6 10.90 1.26 -23.87
CA VAL A 6 10.36 1.25 -22.50
C VAL A 6 11.20 2.18 -21.61
N PHE A 7 12.52 2.07 -21.65
CA PHE A 7 13.38 2.91 -20.81
C PHE A 7 13.28 4.40 -21.16
N LYS A 8 13.28 4.74 -22.45
CA LYS A 8 13.06 6.11 -22.91
C LYS A 8 11.72 6.66 -22.44
N ASN A 9 10.66 5.87 -22.52
CA ASN A 9 9.34 6.31 -22.07
C ASN A 9 9.28 6.49 -20.54
N TYR A 10 9.96 5.64 -19.77
CA TYR A 10 10.07 5.83 -18.32
C TYR A 10 10.80 7.13 -17.96
N GLU A 11 11.89 7.46 -18.66
CA GLU A 11 12.62 8.72 -18.45
C GLU A 11 11.79 9.94 -18.84
N GLN A 12 11.11 9.88 -19.99
CA GLN A 12 10.39 11.02 -20.54
C GLN A 12 9.04 11.28 -19.83
N TYR A 13 8.35 10.23 -19.40
CA TYR A 13 6.95 10.33 -18.99
C TYR A 13 6.67 9.93 -17.53
N ILE A 14 7.64 9.39 -16.79
CA ILE A 14 7.45 8.96 -15.39
C ILE A 14 8.38 9.73 -14.46
N MET A 15 7.82 10.34 -13.41
CA MET A 15 8.60 11.05 -12.41
C MET A 15 9.60 10.10 -11.71
N GLY A 16 10.87 10.52 -11.61
CA GLY A 16 12.00 9.77 -11.04
C GLY A 16 11.96 9.62 -9.51
N THR A 17 10.90 9.02 -8.96
CA THR A 17 10.70 8.84 -7.51
C THR A 17 11.27 7.52 -6.96
N TYR A 18 11.87 6.69 -7.82
CA TYR A 18 12.48 5.41 -7.47
C TYR A 18 13.77 5.17 -8.23
N THR A 19 14.76 4.61 -7.56
CA THR A 19 15.90 3.94 -8.22
C THR A 19 15.40 2.66 -8.88
N ARG A 20 15.73 2.44 -10.15
CA ARG A 20 15.22 1.31 -10.94
C ARG A 20 16.35 0.37 -11.34
N THR A 21 16.08 -0.94 -11.23
CA THR A 21 16.89 -1.98 -11.86
C THR A 21 16.42 -2.18 -13.32
N PRO A 22 17.31 -2.35 -14.31
CA PRO A 22 16.94 -2.41 -15.73
C PRO A 22 16.35 -3.77 -16.16
N LEU A 23 15.38 -4.27 -15.39
CA LEU A 23 14.61 -5.49 -15.65
C LEU A 23 13.19 -5.13 -16.09
N ILE A 24 12.65 -5.90 -17.04
CA ILE A 24 11.27 -5.75 -17.51
C ILE A 24 10.65 -7.14 -17.51
N PHE A 25 9.64 -7.34 -16.67
CA PHE A 25 8.90 -8.60 -16.56
C PHE A 25 7.63 -8.57 -17.40
N LEU A 26 7.35 -9.67 -18.11
CA LEU A 26 6.15 -9.83 -18.95
C LEU A 26 5.09 -10.72 -18.30
N LYS A 27 5.51 -11.70 -17.50
CA LYS A 27 4.63 -12.69 -16.90
C LYS A 27 5.10 -13.01 -15.49
N GLY A 28 4.14 -13.29 -14.61
CA GLY A 28 4.38 -13.86 -13.30
C GLY A 28 3.39 -14.99 -13.03
N LYS A 29 3.85 -16.04 -12.35
CA LYS A 29 3.01 -17.13 -11.84
C LYS A 29 3.62 -17.71 -10.57
N GLY A 30 2.85 -17.71 -9.47
CA GLY A 30 3.38 -18.10 -8.16
C GLY A 30 4.57 -17.23 -7.78
N SER A 31 5.68 -17.84 -7.38
CA SER A 31 6.92 -17.10 -7.07
C SER A 31 7.85 -16.92 -8.26
N LYS A 32 7.39 -17.12 -9.50
CA LYS A 32 8.23 -17.01 -10.71
C LYS A 32 7.86 -15.80 -11.54
N LEU A 33 8.88 -15.16 -12.10
CA LEU A 33 8.78 -14.06 -13.06
C LEU A 33 9.51 -14.41 -14.35
N ILE A 34 8.97 -14.00 -15.50
CA ILE A 34 9.60 -14.18 -16.82
C ILE A 34 9.82 -12.80 -17.43
N ASP A 35 11.05 -12.50 -17.81
CA ASP A 35 11.42 -11.22 -18.42
C ASP A 35 11.10 -11.14 -19.93
N ILE A 36 11.29 -9.96 -20.50
CA ILE A 36 11.09 -9.70 -21.93
C ILE A 36 11.97 -10.52 -22.88
N HIS A 37 13.03 -11.15 -22.36
CA HIS A 37 13.92 -12.03 -23.11
C HIS A 37 13.61 -13.52 -22.88
N GLY A 38 12.55 -13.82 -22.11
CA GLY A 38 12.15 -15.19 -21.77
C GLY A 38 12.93 -15.81 -20.62
N LYS A 39 13.81 -15.07 -19.94
CA LYS A 39 14.53 -15.59 -18.77
C LYS A 39 13.61 -15.66 -17.57
N GLU A 40 13.66 -16.78 -16.86
CA GLU A 40 12.90 -17.02 -15.63
C GLU A 40 13.71 -16.57 -14.40
N TYR A 41 13.01 -16.00 -13.42
CA TYR A 41 13.54 -15.53 -12.14
C TYR A 41 12.67 -16.07 -11.02
N LEU A 42 13.31 -16.45 -9.91
CA LEU A 42 12.63 -16.69 -8.65
C LEU A 42 12.49 -15.36 -7.91
N ASP A 43 11.26 -15.02 -7.55
CA ASP A 43 10.93 -13.76 -6.89
C ASP A 43 11.06 -13.89 -5.36
N PHE A 44 12.21 -13.49 -4.84
CA PHE A 44 12.45 -13.33 -3.40
C PHE A 44 12.10 -11.94 -2.87
N PHE A 45 11.47 -11.09 -3.68
CA PHE A 45 11.06 -9.76 -3.29
C PHE A 45 9.62 -9.49 -3.76
N PRO A 46 8.59 -10.01 -3.05
CA PRO A 46 7.20 -9.93 -3.47
C PRO A 46 6.59 -8.53 -3.24
N GLY A 47 7.29 -7.49 -3.71
CA GLY A 47 6.86 -6.09 -3.69
C GLY A 47 6.68 -5.54 -2.27
N TRP A 48 7.74 -5.51 -1.46
CA TRP A 48 7.65 -5.06 -0.06
C TRP A 48 6.59 -5.84 0.77
N GLY A 49 6.44 -7.14 0.51
CA GLY A 49 5.50 -8.01 1.25
C GLY A 49 4.04 -7.92 0.80
N VAL A 50 3.78 -7.40 -0.41
CA VAL A 50 2.42 -7.30 -0.97
C VAL A 50 1.97 -8.63 -1.58
N ASN A 51 2.82 -9.25 -2.40
CA ASN A 51 2.42 -10.38 -3.25
C ASN A 51 2.63 -11.75 -2.56
N ASN A 52 2.14 -11.90 -1.33
CA ASN A 52 2.42 -13.07 -0.50
C ASN A 52 1.81 -14.39 -1.02
N LEU A 53 0.74 -14.31 -1.80
CA LEU A 53 0.10 -15.48 -2.43
C LEU A 53 0.69 -15.80 -3.82
N GLY A 54 1.71 -15.05 -4.25
CA GLY A 54 2.36 -15.18 -5.54
C GLY A 54 1.58 -14.53 -6.69
N HIS A 55 2.29 -14.33 -7.79
CA HIS A 55 1.79 -13.70 -9.00
C HIS A 55 0.63 -14.50 -9.60
N CYS A 56 -0.45 -13.79 -9.94
CA CYS A 56 -1.60 -14.34 -10.66
C CYS A 56 -2.22 -15.59 -10.00
N HIS A 57 -2.32 -15.62 -8.67
CA HIS A 57 -2.95 -16.71 -7.94
C HIS A 57 -4.39 -16.96 -8.46
N ALA A 58 -4.68 -18.19 -8.87
CA ALA A 58 -5.89 -18.52 -9.63
C ALA A 58 -7.19 -18.10 -8.92
N SER A 59 -7.29 -18.32 -7.61
CA SER A 59 -8.48 -17.94 -6.83
C SER A 59 -8.68 -16.42 -6.76
N ILE A 60 -7.59 -15.63 -6.69
CA ILE A 60 -7.67 -14.17 -6.67
C ILE A 60 -8.13 -13.67 -8.04
N VAL A 61 -7.50 -14.18 -9.11
CA VAL A 61 -7.85 -13.81 -10.48
C VAL A 61 -9.31 -14.12 -10.78
N SER A 62 -9.81 -15.29 -10.38
CA SER A 62 -11.23 -15.65 -10.56
C SER A 62 -12.14 -14.70 -9.79
N ALA A 63 -11.89 -14.52 -8.48
CA ALA A 63 -12.73 -13.68 -7.62
C ALA A 63 -12.83 -12.22 -8.12
N VAL A 64 -11.70 -11.64 -8.54
CA VAL A 64 -11.68 -10.28 -9.12
C VAL A 64 -12.47 -10.25 -10.43
N ARG A 65 -12.22 -11.19 -11.36
CA ARG A 65 -12.91 -11.24 -12.66
C ARG A 65 -14.42 -11.41 -12.51
N ASP A 66 -14.85 -12.21 -11.54
CA ASP A 66 -16.27 -12.47 -11.30
C ASP A 66 -16.95 -11.24 -10.68
N GLN A 67 -16.26 -10.50 -9.81
CA GLN A 67 -16.80 -9.29 -9.19
C GLN A 67 -16.90 -8.13 -10.18
N ILE A 68 -15.85 -7.84 -10.97
CA ILE A 68 -15.82 -6.68 -11.87
C ILE A 68 -16.84 -6.79 -13.02
N LYS A 69 -17.27 -8.00 -13.38
CA LYS A 69 -18.36 -8.23 -14.33
C LYS A 69 -19.74 -7.86 -13.77
N LYS A 70 -19.88 -7.80 -12.44
CA LYS A 70 -21.14 -7.56 -11.74
C LYS A 70 -21.24 -6.13 -11.23
N LEU A 71 -20.22 -5.68 -10.51
CA LEU A 71 -20.19 -4.37 -9.87
C LEU A 71 -18.75 -3.97 -9.52
N THR A 72 -18.31 -2.84 -10.07
CA THR A 72 -16.94 -2.32 -9.87
C THR A 72 -16.84 -1.38 -8.68
N PHE A 73 -17.80 -0.45 -8.53
CA PHE A 73 -17.71 0.61 -7.54
C PHE A 73 -19.09 1.13 -7.14
N ILE A 74 -19.28 1.35 -5.83
CA ILE A 74 -20.39 2.12 -5.25
C ILE A 74 -19.84 2.98 -4.11
N PRO A 75 -20.46 4.13 -3.78
CA PRO A 75 -20.05 4.96 -2.66
C PRO A 75 -20.29 4.27 -1.30
N ASN A 76 -19.54 4.69 -0.28
CA ASN A 76 -19.56 4.09 1.06
C ASN A 76 -20.87 4.30 1.86
N ASN A 77 -21.78 5.15 1.39
CA ASN A 77 -23.10 5.33 2.01
C ASN A 77 -24.13 4.29 1.54
N LEU A 78 -23.72 3.31 0.73
CA LEU A 78 -24.52 2.16 0.30
C LEU A 78 -23.94 0.86 0.86
N TYR A 79 -24.79 -0.15 1.03
CA TYR A 79 -24.36 -1.46 1.53
C TYR A 79 -23.69 -2.30 0.43
N HIS A 80 -22.62 -3.02 0.79
CA HIS A 80 -21.93 -3.96 -0.11
C HIS A 80 -21.69 -5.31 0.56
N ILE A 81 -22.16 -6.39 -0.08
CA ILE A 81 -22.11 -7.76 0.48
C ILE A 81 -20.67 -8.19 0.78
N SER A 82 -19.74 -7.98 -0.15
CA SER A 82 -18.35 -8.42 0.05
C SER A 82 -17.63 -7.62 1.12
N GLN A 83 -17.99 -6.34 1.32
CA GLN A 83 -17.42 -5.50 2.38
C GLN A 83 -17.86 -6.00 3.75
N ALA A 84 -19.15 -6.31 3.92
CA ALA A 84 -19.69 -6.87 5.16
C ALA A 84 -19.08 -8.25 5.49
N LYS A 85 -18.96 -9.12 4.48
CA LYS A 85 -18.30 -10.44 4.65
C LYS A 85 -16.84 -10.29 5.06
N LEU A 86 -16.08 -9.45 4.38
CA LEU A 86 -14.67 -9.23 4.70
C LEU A 86 -14.48 -8.64 6.10
N ALA A 87 -15.30 -7.68 6.50
CA ALA A 87 -15.25 -7.12 7.86
C ALA A 87 -15.48 -8.19 8.93
N LYS A 88 -16.44 -9.11 8.71
CA LYS A 88 -16.69 -10.24 9.61
C LYS A 88 -15.48 -11.18 9.70
N GLU A 89 -14.88 -11.53 8.56
CA GLU A 89 -13.68 -12.40 8.53
C GLU A 89 -12.50 -11.75 9.24
N ILE A 90 -12.26 -10.45 9.03
CA ILE A 90 -11.18 -9.72 9.73
C ILE A 90 -11.38 -9.79 11.23
N ASN A 91 -12.58 -9.51 11.74
CA ASN A 91 -12.86 -9.58 13.18
C ASN A 91 -12.68 -10.99 13.74
N PHE A 92 -13.09 -12.02 13.00
CA PHE A 92 -12.93 -13.41 13.43
C PHE A 92 -11.46 -13.81 13.63
N TRP A 93 -10.56 -13.38 12.74
CA TRP A 93 -9.13 -13.69 12.80
C TRP A 93 -8.30 -12.68 13.62
N SER A 94 -8.92 -11.64 14.18
CA SER A 94 -8.23 -10.60 14.95
C SER A 94 -8.85 -10.40 16.33
N PHE A 95 -9.60 -9.31 16.52
CA PHE A 95 -10.25 -8.93 17.77
C PHE A 95 -11.56 -8.19 17.48
N ASP A 96 -12.45 -8.12 18.48
CA ASP A 96 -13.75 -7.46 18.34
C ASP A 96 -13.56 -5.96 18.08
N SER A 97 -13.95 -5.52 16.88
CA SER A 97 -13.70 -4.16 16.41
C SER A 97 -14.62 -3.77 15.25
N LYS A 98 -14.47 -2.52 14.76
CA LYS A 98 -15.07 -2.07 13.50
C LYS A 98 -13.97 -1.82 12.49
N VAL A 99 -14.18 -2.25 11.25
CA VAL A 99 -13.22 -2.12 10.16
C VAL A 99 -13.49 -0.87 9.33
N PHE A 100 -12.48 -0.02 9.19
CA PHE A 100 -12.44 1.05 8.19
C PHE A 100 -11.61 0.58 6.98
N PHE A 101 -12.21 0.61 5.79
CA PHE A 101 -11.53 0.21 4.55
C PHE A 101 -10.95 1.44 3.83
N CYS A 102 -9.67 1.35 3.46
CA CYS A 102 -8.95 2.31 2.64
C CYS A 102 -8.05 1.60 1.63
N ASN A 103 -7.35 2.36 0.80
CA ASN A 103 -6.66 1.82 -0.39
C ASN A 103 -5.16 1.64 -0.16
N SER A 104 -4.58 2.35 0.81
CA SER A 104 -3.16 2.28 1.11
C SER A 104 -2.88 2.21 2.61
N GLY A 105 -1.69 1.72 2.97
CA GLY A 105 -1.21 1.76 4.35
C GLY A 105 -1.00 3.19 4.87
N ALA A 106 -0.71 4.15 3.99
CA ALA A 106 -0.62 5.56 4.37
C ALA A 106 -1.99 6.12 4.78
N GLU A 107 -3.06 5.84 4.01
CA GLU A 107 -4.43 6.22 4.39
C GLU A 107 -4.88 5.53 5.68
N ALA A 108 -4.49 4.27 5.90
CA ALA A 108 -4.76 3.56 7.14
C ALA A 108 -4.10 4.27 8.34
N ASN A 109 -2.84 4.71 8.18
CA ASN A 109 -2.14 5.48 9.21
C ASN A 109 -2.73 6.89 9.41
N GLU A 110 -3.16 7.59 8.35
CA GLU A 110 -3.89 8.86 8.51
C GLU A 110 -5.19 8.66 9.31
N ALA A 111 -5.93 7.59 9.04
CA ALA A 111 -7.13 7.24 9.80
C ALA A 111 -6.79 6.94 11.27
N ALA A 112 -5.71 6.18 11.53
CA ALA A 112 -5.26 5.87 12.89
C ALA A 112 -4.81 7.12 13.67
N ILE A 113 -4.08 8.04 13.03
CA ILE A 113 -3.68 9.33 13.60
C ILE A 113 -4.93 10.14 13.99
N LYS A 114 -5.91 10.24 13.09
CA LYS A 114 -7.17 10.96 13.35
C LYS A 114 -7.99 10.31 14.46
N LEU A 115 -8.12 8.98 14.44
CA LEU A 115 -8.89 8.23 15.44
C LEU A 115 -8.28 8.38 16.84
N SER A 116 -6.94 8.31 16.93
CA SER A 116 -6.21 8.50 18.19
C SER A 116 -6.43 9.89 18.77
N ARG A 117 -6.39 10.94 17.93
CA ARG A 117 -6.61 12.33 18.34
C ARG A 117 -8.06 12.63 18.74
N ILE A 118 -9.04 12.08 18.01
CA ILE A 118 -10.46 12.20 18.38
C ILE A 118 -10.73 11.50 19.71
N TYR A 119 -10.18 10.29 19.90
CA TYR A 119 -10.31 9.56 21.16
C TYR A 119 -9.66 10.33 22.33
N GLY A 120 -8.52 10.97 22.08
CA GLY A 120 -7.85 11.87 23.02
C GLY A 120 -8.55 13.22 23.23
N GLN A 121 -9.70 13.47 22.58
CA GLN A 121 -10.51 14.70 22.67
C GLN A 121 -9.70 15.98 22.43
N GLY A 122 -8.68 15.92 21.58
CA GLY A 122 -7.75 17.04 21.33
C GLY A 122 -6.74 17.31 22.45
N GLN A 123 -6.95 16.78 23.66
CA GLN A 123 -6.04 16.95 24.80
C GLN A 123 -4.85 15.98 24.74
N ARG A 124 -5.07 14.76 24.25
CA ARG A 124 -4.03 13.73 24.07
C ARG A 124 -3.76 13.53 22.58
N HIS A 125 -2.81 14.29 22.04
CA HIS A 125 -2.54 14.31 20.59
C HIS A 125 -1.08 14.01 20.21
N GLU A 126 -0.18 13.88 21.19
CA GLU A 126 1.21 13.46 20.95
C GLU A 126 1.23 11.96 20.57
N ILE A 127 1.92 11.65 19.47
CA ILE A 127 2.12 10.29 18.96
C ILE A 127 3.59 9.95 19.09
N ILE A 128 3.88 8.87 19.82
CA ILE A 128 5.23 8.32 19.92
C ILE A 128 5.47 7.44 18.69
N SER A 129 6.55 7.73 17.95
CA SER A 129 7.04 6.91 16.85
C SER A 129 8.49 6.51 17.10
N PHE A 130 8.98 5.53 16.36
CA PHE A 130 10.32 4.98 16.55
C PHE A 130 11.28 5.44 15.46
N TYR A 131 12.54 5.63 15.82
CA TYR A 131 13.59 5.80 14.82
C TYR A 131 13.63 4.61 13.85
N ASN A 132 13.96 4.88 12.58
CA ASN A 132 13.96 3.93 11.46
C ASN A 132 12.60 3.37 11.02
N SER A 133 11.49 3.75 11.67
CA SER A 133 10.14 3.34 11.25
C SER A 133 9.75 3.89 9.86
N PHE A 134 8.74 3.27 9.24
CA PHE A 134 8.13 3.74 7.99
C PHE A 134 6.62 3.61 8.07
N HIS A 135 5.90 4.74 7.98
CA HIS A 135 4.45 4.78 8.11
C HIS A 135 3.73 5.29 6.85
N GLY A 136 4.47 5.82 5.88
CA GLY A 136 3.91 6.28 4.61
C GLY A 136 4.50 7.60 4.16
N ARG A 137 3.91 8.18 3.12
CA ARG A 137 4.41 9.39 2.46
C ARG A 137 3.38 10.52 2.36
N THR A 138 2.17 10.35 2.89
CA THR A 138 1.23 11.47 3.13
C THR A 138 1.75 12.32 4.29
N PHE A 139 1.37 13.59 4.41
CA PHE A 139 1.98 14.49 5.40
C PHE A 139 1.86 13.98 6.85
N GLY A 140 0.73 13.42 7.28
CA GLY A 140 0.58 12.85 8.63
C GLY A 140 1.42 11.60 8.81
N ALA A 141 1.30 10.64 7.89
CA ALA A 141 2.10 9.40 7.93
C ALA A 141 3.62 9.64 7.78
N LEU A 142 4.03 10.65 7.02
CA LEU A 142 5.41 11.08 6.85
C LEU A 142 5.94 11.72 8.13
N SER A 143 5.09 12.48 8.84
CA SER A 143 5.42 13.03 10.16
C SER A 143 5.66 11.96 11.20
N ALA A 144 4.97 10.81 11.09
CA ALA A 144 5.23 9.62 11.90
C ALA A 144 6.46 8.82 11.46
N THR A 145 6.91 8.90 10.20
CA THR A 145 8.00 8.08 9.66
C THR A 145 9.35 8.42 10.32
N GLY A 146 10.09 7.44 10.85
CA GLY A 146 11.34 7.63 11.59
C GLY A 146 12.62 7.74 10.74
N GLN A 147 12.50 8.11 9.47
CA GLN A 147 13.61 8.14 8.52
C GLN A 147 13.73 9.52 7.84
N ASP A 148 14.74 10.31 8.24
CA ASP A 148 14.89 11.70 7.82
C ASP A 148 15.04 11.91 6.31
N LYS A 149 15.61 10.92 5.61
CA LYS A 149 15.74 10.94 4.14
C LYS A 149 14.39 11.13 3.43
N TYR A 150 13.28 10.69 4.02
CA TYR A 150 11.95 10.86 3.45
C TYR A 150 11.31 12.20 3.81
N LYS A 151 11.76 12.86 4.89
CA LYS A 151 11.22 14.12 5.39
C LYS A 151 11.87 15.35 4.77
N LYS A 152 13.14 15.24 4.40
CA LYS A 152 13.95 16.35 3.87
C LYS A 152 13.26 16.99 2.66
N GLY A 153 13.05 18.31 2.71
CA GLY A 153 12.41 19.08 1.63
C GLY A 153 10.89 19.27 1.75
N PHE A 154 10.22 18.61 2.70
CA PHE A 154 8.76 18.69 2.89
C PHE A 154 8.33 19.43 4.17
N GLN A 155 9.25 20.17 4.79
CA GLN A 155 8.96 20.91 6.03
C GLN A 155 8.13 22.18 5.75
N PRO A 156 7.28 22.62 6.71
CA PRO A 156 7.03 22.01 8.02
C PRO A 156 6.11 20.79 7.97
N LEU A 157 6.43 19.77 8.78
CA LEU A 157 5.61 18.57 8.97
C LEU A 157 4.50 18.77 10.01
N LEU A 158 3.56 17.83 10.08
CA LEU A 158 2.47 17.85 11.06
C LEU A 158 3.05 17.75 12.48
N PRO A 159 2.76 18.69 13.40
CA PRO A 159 3.27 18.64 14.76
C PRO A 159 2.61 17.53 15.58
N GLY A 160 3.17 17.26 16.76
CA GLY A 160 2.66 16.28 17.72
C GLY A 160 3.21 14.87 17.53
N PHE A 161 4.42 14.73 16.99
CA PHE A 161 5.14 13.46 16.94
C PHE A 161 6.43 13.54 17.76
N LYS A 162 6.66 12.52 18.58
CA LYS A 162 7.86 12.35 19.38
C LYS A 162 8.56 11.06 18.97
N PHE A 163 9.87 11.14 18.75
CA PHE A 163 10.67 9.98 18.34
C PHE A 163 11.44 9.41 19.53
N VAL A 164 11.38 8.08 19.68
CA VAL A 164 12.11 7.30 20.68
C VAL A 164 12.86 6.14 20.04
#